data_AF-A0A414WFQ5-F1
#
_entry.id   AF-A0A414WFQ5-F1
#
_cell.length_a   1.000
_cell.length_b   1.000
_cell.length_c   1.000
_cell.angle_alpha   90.00
_cell.angle_beta   90.00
_cell.angle_gamma   90.00
#
_symmetry.space_group_name_H-M   'P 1'
#
loop_
_entity.id
_entity.type
_entity.pdbx_description
1 polymer ?
#
loop_
_entity_poly.entity_id
_entity_poly.type
_entity_poly.pdbx_seq_one_letter_code
_entity_poly.pdbx_strand_id
1 'polypeptide(L)'
;MGYTRWENFAEVVKRAKVSCETNKTPVDSHFRDTTKMGIAGVAARAVKDYKLTRHACYLIAQNGDSNKQEIALAQAYFAVQTRRFY
;
A
#
# COMPACT_ATOMS: atom_id res chain seq x y z
N MET A 1 -5.64 -6.21 5.23
CA MET A 1 -6.00 -4.87 4.70
C MET A 1 -7.52 -4.73 4.53
N GLY A 2 -8.33 -5.76 4.81
CA GLY A 2 -9.79 -5.65 4.92
C GLY A 2 -10.56 -5.32 3.63
N TYR A 3 -9.89 -5.28 2.47
CA TYR A 3 -10.56 -5.04 1.19
C TYR A 3 -11.08 -6.37 0.62
N THR A 4 -12.38 -6.45 0.37
CA THR A 4 -13.04 -7.59 -0.28
C THR A 4 -12.76 -7.69 -1.77
N ARG A 5 -12.33 -6.58 -2.39
CA ARG A 5 -12.06 -6.45 -3.83
C ARG A 5 -10.70 -5.78 -4.04
N TRP A 6 -9.90 -6.35 -4.94
CA TRP A 6 -8.56 -5.85 -5.27
C TRP A 6 -8.60 -4.43 -5.84
N GLU A 7 -9.65 -4.07 -6.59
CA GLU A 7 -9.83 -2.75 -7.20
C GLU A 7 -9.85 -1.64 -6.14
N ASN A 8 -10.50 -1.90 -5.00
CA ASN A 8 -10.58 -0.93 -3.90
C ASN A 8 -9.21 -0.72 -3.24
N PHE A 9 -8.39 -1.77 -3.16
CA PHE A 9 -7.03 -1.65 -2.65
C PHE A 9 -6.11 -0.96 -3.68
N ALA A 10 -6.28 -1.25 -4.98
CA ALA A 10 -5.54 -0.61 -6.05
C ALA A 10 -5.74 0.92 -6.07
N GLU A 11 -6.95 1.39 -5.75
CA GLU A 11 -7.24 2.82 -5.60
C GLU A 11 -6.47 3.46 -4.43
N VAL A 12 -6.32 2.76 -3.30
CA VAL A 12 -5.47 3.23 -2.18
C VAL A 12 -4.00 3.33 -2.60
N VAL A 13 -3.50 2.32 -3.31
CA VAL A 13 -2.11 2.32 -3.82
C VAL A 13 -1.91 3.50 -4.78
N LYS A 14 -2.88 3.79 -5.65
CA LYS A 14 -2.83 4.95 -6.55
C LYS A 14 -2.74 6.27 -5.77
N ARG A 15 -3.58 6.47 -4.74
CA ARG A 15 -3.52 7.66 -3.87
C ARG A 15 -2.18 7.78 -3.14
N ALA A 16 -1.64 6.67 -2.65
CA ALA A 16 -0.34 6.66 -2.00
C ALA A 16 0.82 7.04 -2.96
N LYS A 17 0.77 6.62 -4.23
CA LYS A 17 1.73 7.07 -5.26
C LYS A 17 1.64 8.59 -5.49
N VAL A 18 0.43 9.15 -5.57
CA VAL A 18 0.21 10.61 -5.69
C VAL A 18 0.78 11.37 -4.48
N SER A 19 0.65 10.82 -3.26
CA SER A 19 1.29 11.42 -2.07
C SER A 19 2.83 11.43 -2.18
N CYS A 20 3.45 10.40 -2.76
CA CYS A 20 4.90 10.40 -3.02
C CYS A 20 5.30 11.55 -3.96
N GLU A 21 4.59 11.71 -5.08
CA GLU A 21 4.84 12.78 -6.05
C GLU A 21 4.71 14.16 -5.41
N THR A 22 3.66 14.35 -4.61
CA THR A 22 3.40 15.61 -3.90
C THR A 22 4.52 15.95 -2.92
N ASN A 23 5.08 14.94 -2.24
CA ASN A 23 6.21 15.07 -1.32
C ASN A 23 7.57 15.07 -2.03
N LYS A 24 7.62 15.22 -3.37
CA LYS A 24 8.85 15.18 -4.19
C LYS A 24 9.70 13.93 -3.94
N THR A 25 9.05 12.84 -3.54
CA THR A 25 9.69 11.56 -3.25
C THR A 25 9.49 10.66 -4.48
N PRO A 26 10.56 10.08 -5.07
CA PRO A 26 10.44 9.31 -6.29
C PRO A 26 9.55 8.08 -6.08
N VAL A 27 8.48 7.94 -6.86
CA VAL A 27 7.52 6.84 -6.72
C VAL A 27 8.18 5.49 -6.96
N ASP A 28 9.02 5.38 -7.99
CA ASP A 28 9.66 4.12 -8.40
C ASP A 28 10.65 3.57 -7.37
N SER A 29 11.20 4.41 -6.49
CA SER A 29 12.06 3.94 -5.40
C SER A 29 11.28 3.28 -4.28
N HIS A 30 9.98 3.56 -4.17
CA HIS A 30 9.12 3.12 -3.08
C HIS A 30 8.05 2.11 -3.50
N PHE A 31 7.56 2.21 -4.73
CA PHE A 31 6.52 1.38 -5.33
C PHE A 31 7.04 0.75 -6.61
N ARG A 32 7.60 -0.45 -6.50
CA ARG A 32 8.04 -1.21 -7.68
C ARG A 32 6.95 -2.18 -8.10
N ASP A 33 6.38 -1.94 -9.28
CA ASP A 33 5.43 -2.85 -9.90
C ASP A 33 6.16 -4.16 -10.25
N THR A 34 5.58 -5.29 -9.84
CA THR A 34 6.07 -6.63 -10.12
C THR A 34 4.91 -7.50 -10.60
N THR A 35 5.24 -8.62 -11.23
CA THR A 35 4.25 -9.58 -11.67
C THR A 35 4.58 -10.90 -11.01
N LYS A 36 3.60 -11.48 -10.33
CA LYS A 36 3.72 -12.83 -9.78
C LYS A 36 2.79 -13.76 -10.53
N MET A 37 3.25 -14.96 -10.84
CA MET A 37 2.38 -16.01 -11.37
C MET A 37 1.54 -16.56 -10.21
N GLY A 38 0.23 -16.33 -10.26
CA GLY A 38 -0.74 -16.90 -9.34
C GLY A 38 -1.57 -17.98 -10.04
N ILE A 39 -2.05 -18.97 -9.30
CA ILE A 39 -2.98 -19.96 -9.83
C ILE A 39 -4.39 -19.34 -9.75
N ALA A 40 -5.05 -19.20 -10.90
CA ALA A 40 -6.44 -18.74 -10.98
C ALA A 40 -7.26 -19.84 -11.66
N GLY A 41 -7.81 -20.76 -10.85
CA GLY A 41 -8.46 -21.97 -11.35
C GLY A 41 -7.45 -22.98 -11.89
N VAL A 42 -7.64 -23.45 -13.12
CA VAL A 42 -6.83 -24.53 -13.73
C VAL A 42 -5.53 -24.01 -14.38
N ALA A 43 -5.39 -22.69 -14.55
CA ALA A 43 -4.24 -22.09 -15.22
C ALA A 43 -3.55 -21.03 -14.35
N ALA A 44 -2.23 -20.91 -14.53
CA ALA A 44 -1.45 -19.82 -13.94
C ALA A 44 -1.72 -18.52 -14.70
N ARG A 45 -2.05 -17.44 -13.99
CA ARG A 45 -2.23 -16.10 -14.55
C ARG A 45 -1.25 -15.13 -13.89
N ALA A 46 -0.76 -14.19 -14.67
CA ALA A 46 -0.01 -13.05 -14.16
C ALA A 46 -0.91 -12.18 -13.26
N VAL A 47 -0.56 -12.08 -11.98
CA VAL A 47 -1.23 -11.23 -10.99
C VAL A 47 -0.33 -10.02 -10.71
N LYS A 48 -0.94 -8.84 -10.68
CA LYS A 48 -0.24 -7.61 -10.33
C LYS A 48 0.23 -7.67 -8.87
N ASP A 49 1.50 -7.40 -8.65
CA ASP A 49 2.14 -7.43 -7.35
C ASP A 49 3.02 -6.18 -7.16
N TYR A 50 3.36 -5.84 -5.92
CA TYR A 50 4.17 -4.66 -5.64
C TYR A 50 5.24 -4.97 -4.60
N LYS A 51 6.48 -4.59 -4.89
CA LYS A 51 7.52 -4.45 -3.87
C LYS A 51 7.45 -3.06 -3.27
N LEU A 52 7.17 -3.03 -1.97
CA LEU A 52 6.94 -1.80 -1.21
C LEU A 52 8.03 -1.61 -0.17
N THR A 53 8.56 -0.40 -0.10
CA THR A 53 9.40 0.01 1.03
C THR A 53 8.56 0.31 2.27
N ARG A 54 9.20 0.42 3.44
CA ARG A 54 8.52 0.84 4.68
C ARG A 54 7.79 2.19 4.52
N HIS A 55 8.36 3.12 3.76
CA HIS A 55 7.74 4.41 3.48
C HIS A 55 6.48 4.28 2.60
N ALA A 56 6.50 3.42 1.58
CA ALA A 56 5.31 3.12 0.78
C ALA A 56 4.19 2.50 1.63
N CYS A 57 4.52 1.55 2.50
CA CYS A 57 3.55 0.94 3.42
C CYS A 57 2.89 1.96 4.34
N TYR A 58 3.67 2.94 4.83
CA TYR A 58 3.16 4.05 5.62
C TYR A 58 2.17 4.90 4.83
N LEU A 59 2.51 5.29 3.60
CA LEU A 59 1.62 6.10 2.76
C LEU A 59 0.34 5.36 2.37
N ILE A 60 0.41 4.05 2.13
CA ILE A 60 -0.78 3.21 1.89
C ILE A 60 -1.68 3.22 3.13
N ALA A 61 -1.13 3.05 4.33
CA ALA A 61 -1.92 3.10 5.56
C ALA A 61 -2.58 4.47 5.76
N GLN A 62 -1.84 5.56 5.47
CA GLN A 62 -2.34 6.93 5.59
C GLN A 62 -3.48 7.25 4.62
N ASN A 63 -3.41 6.71 3.41
CA ASN A 63 -4.44 6.91 2.36
C ASN A 63 -5.54 5.84 2.40
N GLY A 64 -5.46 4.88 3.32
CA GLY A 64 -6.42 3.81 3.51
C GLY A 64 -7.67 4.26 4.26
N ASP A 65 -8.72 3.45 4.14
CA ASP A 65 -10.00 3.66 4.83
C ASP A 65 -9.91 3.28 6.31
N SER A 66 -9.93 4.26 7.21
CA SER A 66 -9.79 4.06 8.66
C SER A 66 -10.92 3.25 9.30
N ASN A 67 -12.07 3.06 8.61
CA ASN A 67 -13.14 2.19 9.09
C ASN A 67 -12.76 0.70 9.01
N LYS A 68 -11.70 0.35 8.26
CA LYS A 68 -11.17 -1.02 8.21
C LYS A 68 -10.17 -1.23 9.34
N GLN A 69 -10.44 -2.23 10.18
CA GLN A 69 -9.64 -2.50 11.37
C GLN A 69 -8.14 -2.65 11.09
N GLU A 70 -7.74 -3.36 10.03
CA GLU A 70 -6.30 -3.53 9.75
C GLU A 70 -5.62 -2.24 9.27
N ILE A 71 -6.37 -1.34 8.63
CA ILE A 71 -5.88 -0.03 8.24
C ILE A 71 -5.75 0.87 9.47
N ALA A 72 -6.75 0.88 10.35
CA ALA A 72 -6.70 1.61 11.61
C ALA A 72 -5.50 1.16 12.48
N LEU A 73 -5.26 -0.16 12.56
CA LEU A 73 -4.09 -0.71 13.27
C LEU A 73 -2.77 -0.27 12.63
N ALA A 74 -2.66 -0.29 11.30
CA ALA A 74 -1.48 0.19 10.61
C ALA A 74 -1.26 1.70 10.83
N GLN A 75 -2.31 2.51 10.78
CA GLN A 75 -2.27 3.94 11.09
C GLN A 75 -1.79 4.18 12.52
N ALA A 76 -2.33 3.44 13.50
CA ALA A 76 -1.88 3.53 14.89
C ALA A 76 -0.41 3.15 15.05
N TYR A 77 0.03 2.04 14.43
CA TYR A 77 1.42 1.60 14.45
C TYR A 77 2.37 2.69 13.93
N PHE A 78 2.04 3.31 12.79
CA PHE A 78 2.88 4.36 12.23
C PHE A 78 2.78 5.70 12.98
N ALA A 79 1.64 6.03 13.58
CA ALA A 79 1.45 7.24 14.39
C ALA A 79 2.19 7.20 15.73
N VAL A 80 2.45 6.01 16.28
CA VAL A 80 3.32 5.84 17.46
C VAL A 80 4.79 6.03 17.07
N GLN A 81 5.17 5.64 15.86
CA GLN A 81 6.56 5.73 15.41
C GLN A 81 7.01 7.14 15.05
N THR A 82 6.08 8.05 14.72
CA THR A 82 6.37 9.48 14.50
C THR A 82 6.58 10.27 15.79
N ARG A 83 6.24 9.73 16.97
CA ARG A 83 6.45 10.39 18.28
C ARG A 83 7.78 10.07 18.96
N ARG A 84 8.64 9.24 18.35
CA ARG A 84 9.97 8.90 18.91
C ARG A 84 11.10 9.86 18.49
N PHE A 85 10.78 10.93 17.78
CA PHE A 85 11.73 11.95 17.33
C PHE A 85 11.55 13.30 18.04
N TYR A 86 11.00 13.32 19.25
CA TYR A 86 11.00 14.50 20.13
C TYR A 86 11.73 14.16 21.43
#